data_AF-A0A815Y5I2-F1
#
_entry.id   AF-A0A815Y5I2-F1
#
_cell.length_a   1.000
_cell.length_b   1.000
_cell.length_c   1.000
_cell.angle_alpha   90.00
_cell.angle_beta   90.00
_cell.angle_gamma   90.00
#
_symmetry.space_group_name_H-M   'P 1'
#
loop_
_entity.id
_entity.type
_entity.pdbx_description
1 polymer ?
#
loop_
_entity_poly.entity_id
_entity_poly.type
_entity_poly.pdbx_seq_one_letter_code
_entity_poly.pdbx_strand_id
1 'polypeptide(L)'
;MSFSQTNNTTSFTQLSASHENLPSRRVSDNFSSSRSYAPEYHTQTTYTSQRRLCEHLREEAKRERIKVSIVCKDLVRYVTDHQSNDALVIGFQSPKDNPFRDKQKCSLL
;
A
#
# COMPACT_ATOMS: atom_id res chain seq x y z
N MET A 1 -17.32 -15.66 -31.06
CA MET A 1 -16.22 -15.95 -30.10
C MET A 1 -16.55 -15.23 -28.80
N SER A 2 -17.11 -15.96 -27.84
CA SER A 2 -17.62 -15.45 -26.57
C SER A 2 -16.57 -15.61 -25.47
N PHE A 3 -16.19 -14.51 -24.81
CA PHE A 3 -15.29 -14.52 -23.66
C PHE A 3 -16.11 -14.69 -22.36
N SER A 4 -15.88 -15.79 -21.66
CA SER A 4 -16.53 -16.11 -20.38
C SER A 4 -15.83 -15.38 -19.23
N GLN A 5 -16.60 -14.68 -18.40
CA GLN A 5 -16.17 -14.14 -17.10
C GLN A 5 -16.27 -15.23 -16.03
N THR A 6 -15.21 -15.45 -15.26
CA THR A 6 -15.24 -16.32 -14.07
C THR A 6 -15.54 -15.49 -12.82
N ASN A 7 -16.70 -15.70 -12.22
CA ASN A 7 -17.05 -15.19 -10.89
C ASN A 7 -16.74 -16.28 -9.85
N ASN A 8 -15.82 -16.00 -8.93
CA ASN A 8 -15.55 -16.89 -7.80
C ASN A 8 -16.31 -16.38 -6.57
N THR A 9 -17.52 -16.89 -6.38
CA THR A 9 -18.30 -16.75 -5.15
C THR A 9 -18.11 -18.02 -4.32
N THR A 10 -17.27 -17.97 -3.28
CA THR A 10 -17.14 -19.08 -2.33
C THR A 10 -18.24 -18.96 -1.28
N SER A 11 -19.33 -19.70 -1.50
CA SER A 11 -20.45 -19.81 -0.55
C SER A 11 -20.13 -20.85 0.53
N PHE A 12 -20.22 -20.42 1.78
CA PHE A 12 -20.20 -21.25 2.98
C PHE A 12 -21.35 -22.27 2.95
N THR A 13 -21.07 -23.57 3.00
CA THR A 13 -22.09 -24.60 3.19
C THR A 13 -21.68 -25.51 4.35
N GLN A 14 -22.52 -25.52 5.39
CA GLN A 14 -22.52 -26.48 6.49
C GLN A 14 -22.70 -27.90 5.93
N LEU A 15 -21.85 -28.83 6.35
CA LEU A 15 -22.10 -30.27 6.21
C LEU A 15 -22.26 -30.86 7.62
N SER A 16 -23.48 -31.33 7.86
CA SER A 16 -23.95 -31.98 9.07
C SER A 16 -23.33 -33.37 9.26
N ALA A 17 -23.07 -33.67 10.53
CA ALA A 17 -22.60 -34.91 11.13
C ALA A 17 -23.03 -36.22 10.45
N SER A 18 -22.04 -37.06 10.17
CA SER A 18 -22.20 -38.52 10.15
C SER A 18 -21.03 -39.17 10.91
N HIS A 19 -21.45 -40.09 11.76
CA HIS A 19 -20.77 -40.72 12.88
C HIS A 19 -19.73 -41.75 12.40
N GLU A 20 -18.44 -41.53 12.69
CA GLU A 20 -17.39 -42.56 12.57
C GLU A 20 -16.43 -42.40 13.76
N ASN A 21 -16.33 -43.48 14.55
CA ASN A 21 -15.62 -43.57 15.82
C ASN A 21 -14.11 -43.35 15.66
N LEU A 22 -13.56 -42.30 16.27
CA LEU A 22 -12.11 -42.14 16.48
C LEU A 22 -11.78 -42.27 17.97
N PRO A 23 -10.73 -43.04 18.33
CA PRO A 23 -10.45 -43.37 19.73
C PRO A 23 -10.03 -42.14 20.53
N SER A 24 -10.64 -42.00 21.71
CA SER A 24 -10.35 -40.99 22.73
C SER A 24 -8.86 -41.00 23.09
N ARG A 25 -8.11 -40.01 22.58
CA ARG A 25 -6.73 -39.75 22.99
C ARG A 25 -6.79 -39.18 24.41
N ARG A 26 -6.49 -40.04 25.39
CA ARG A 26 -6.31 -39.66 26.79
C ARG A 26 -5.37 -38.46 26.88
N VAL A 27 -5.84 -37.38 27.51
CA VAL A 27 -4.99 -36.30 28.01
C VAL A 27 -4.14 -36.92 29.11
N SER A 28 -2.87 -37.17 28.82
CA SER A 28 -1.87 -37.41 29.86
C SER A 28 -1.24 -36.08 30.21
N ASP A 29 -1.51 -35.64 31.43
CA ASP A 29 -0.83 -34.56 32.13
C ASP A 29 0.70 -34.70 32.01
N ASN A 30 1.38 -33.57 31.83
CA ASN A 30 2.79 -33.25 32.08
C ASN A 30 3.45 -32.47 30.94
N PHE A 31 3.18 -31.17 30.87
CA PHE A 31 4.16 -30.21 30.36
C PHE A 31 4.15 -28.96 31.24
N SER A 32 4.52 -29.16 32.51
CA SER A 32 5.02 -28.07 33.33
C SER A 32 6.50 -27.89 33.00
N SER A 33 6.92 -26.63 32.86
CA SER A 33 8.30 -26.15 32.85
C SER A 33 8.96 -25.94 31.49
N SER A 34 8.67 -24.77 30.90
CA SER A 34 9.68 -23.86 30.31
C SER A 34 9.06 -22.49 30.04
N ARG A 35 8.51 -21.85 31.07
CA ARG A 35 8.32 -20.38 31.06
C ARG A 35 9.53 -19.78 31.77
N SER A 36 10.68 -19.87 31.11
CA SER A 36 11.91 -19.23 31.54
C SER A 36 11.73 -17.71 31.46
N TYR A 37 12.05 -17.07 32.58
CA TYR A 37 12.09 -15.63 32.83
C TYR A 37 12.44 -14.78 31.60
N ALA A 38 11.44 -14.09 31.04
CA ALA A 38 11.65 -12.87 30.28
C ALA A 38 11.25 -11.69 31.19
N PRO A 39 12.12 -10.69 31.41
CA PRO A 39 11.83 -9.63 32.37
C PRO A 39 10.68 -8.74 31.88
N GLU A 40 9.67 -8.56 32.72
CA GLU A 40 8.49 -7.69 32.50
C GLU A 40 8.84 -6.21 32.57
N TYR A 41 9.72 -5.68 31.70
CA TYR A 41 10.01 -4.24 31.65
C TYR A 41 10.25 -3.73 30.21
N HIS A 42 9.29 -4.00 29.31
CA HIS A 42 9.12 -3.23 28.06
C HIS A 42 7.66 -3.24 27.54
N THR A 43 6.73 -3.84 28.27
CA THR A 43 5.38 -4.11 27.79
C THR A 43 4.49 -2.87 27.79
N GLN A 44 4.63 -1.95 28.75
CA GLN A 44 3.75 -0.78 28.84
C GLN A 44 3.98 0.22 27.70
N THR A 45 5.24 0.48 27.33
CA THR A 45 5.60 1.34 26.18
C THR A 45 5.26 0.68 24.86
N THR A 46 5.46 -0.65 24.75
CA THR A 46 5.09 -1.43 23.57
C THR A 46 3.58 -1.51 23.38
N TYR A 47 2.82 -1.66 24.46
CA TYR A 47 1.36 -1.75 24.40
C TYR A 47 0.73 -0.41 24.05
N THR A 48 1.23 0.69 24.64
CA THR A 48 0.77 2.04 24.31
C THR A 48 1.12 2.44 22.88
N SER A 49 2.30 2.06 22.36
CA SER A 49 2.66 2.28 20.95
C SER A 49 1.80 1.45 20.00
N GLN A 50 1.49 0.20 20.34
CA GLN A 50 0.56 -0.64 19.58
C GLN A 50 -0.85 -0.06 19.52
N ARG A 51 -1.39 0.44 20.64
CA ARG A 51 -2.69 1.12 20.64
C ARG A 51 -2.70 2.33 19.72
N ARG A 52 -1.69 3.20 19.80
CA ARG A 52 -1.54 4.36 18.91
C ARG A 52 -1.47 3.95 17.43
N LEU A 53 -0.72 2.89 17.12
CA LEU A 53 -0.65 2.37 15.75
C LEU A 53 -2.02 1.85 15.28
N CYS A 54 -2.74 1.10 16.11
CA CYS A 54 -4.07 0.61 15.77
C CYS A 54 -5.07 1.75 15.55
N GLU A 55 -5.02 2.80 16.38
CA GLU A 55 -5.81 4.01 16.19
C GLU A 55 -5.46 4.70 14.87
N HIS A 56 -4.18 4.88 14.58
CA HIS A 56 -3.71 5.44 13.30
C HIS A 56 -4.20 4.62 12.11
N LEU A 57 -4.05 3.30 12.14
CA LEU A 57 -4.52 2.41 11.06
C LEU A 57 -6.04 2.45 10.88
N ARG A 58 -6.81 2.60 11.97
CA ARG A 58 -8.26 2.77 11.88
C ARG A 58 -8.64 4.06 11.19
N GLU A 59 -7.95 5.17 11.48
CA GLU A 59 -8.19 6.43 10.79
C GLU A 59 -7.75 6.37 9.32
N GLU A 60 -6.59 5.79 9.01
CA GLU A 60 -6.14 5.58 7.63
C GLU A 60 -7.09 4.69 6.82
N ALA A 61 -7.66 3.65 7.44
CA ALA A 61 -8.62 2.78 6.78
C ALA A 61 -9.93 3.50 6.40
N LYS A 62 -10.34 4.51 7.19
CA LYS A 62 -11.54 5.33 6.96
C LYS A 62 -11.38 6.37 5.86
N ARG A 63 -10.17 6.62 5.35
CA ARG A 63 -9.96 7.59 4.27
C ARG A 63 -10.74 7.18 3.02
N GLU A 64 -11.47 8.13 2.47
CA GLU A 64 -12.19 7.95 1.21
C GLU A 64 -11.20 7.77 0.06
N ARG A 65 -11.44 6.76 -0.78
CA ARG A 65 -10.61 6.45 -1.95
C ARG A 65 -11.33 6.87 -3.22
N ILE A 66 -10.58 7.43 -4.16
CA ILE A 66 -11.04 7.71 -5.52
C ILE A 66 -10.66 6.53 -6.41
N LYS A 67 -11.49 6.19 -7.39
CA LYS A 67 -11.17 5.13 -8.37
C LYS A 67 -9.89 5.50 -9.12
N VAL A 68 -8.98 4.54 -9.23
CA VAL A 68 -7.70 4.70 -9.95
C VAL A 68 -7.93 5.18 -11.38
N SER A 69 -8.96 4.67 -12.07
CA SER A 69 -9.30 5.10 -13.43
C SER A 69 -9.69 6.58 -13.55
N ILE A 70 -10.22 7.20 -12.50
CA ILE A 70 -10.52 8.63 -12.47
C ILE A 70 -9.22 9.41 -12.26
N VAL A 71 -8.45 9.04 -11.23
CA VAL A 71 -7.17 9.68 -10.92
C VAL A 71 -6.20 9.64 -12.11
N CYS A 72 -6.11 8.51 -12.82
CA CYS A 72 -5.30 8.42 -14.03
C CYS A 72 -5.73 9.41 -15.12
N LYS A 73 -7.03 9.61 -15.33
CA LYS A 73 -7.53 10.59 -16.31
C LYS A 73 -7.17 12.01 -15.90
N ASP A 74 -7.31 12.33 -14.61
CA ASP A 74 -6.99 13.65 -14.08
C ASP A 74 -5.49 13.95 -14.20
N LEU A 75 -4.64 12.97 -13.87
CA LEU A 75 -3.18 13.09 -14.05
C LEU A 75 -2.79 13.29 -15.50
N VAL A 76 -3.34 12.49 -16.42
CA VAL A 76 -3.07 12.64 -17.86
C VAL A 76 -3.52 14.00 -18.36
N ARG A 77 -4.70 14.46 -17.95
CA ARG A 77 -5.20 15.80 -18.28
C ARG A 77 -4.25 16.89 -17.79
N TYR A 78 -3.87 16.84 -16.51
CA TYR A 78 -2.97 17.82 -15.93
C TYR A 78 -1.65 17.92 -16.69
N VAL A 79 -1.02 16.77 -16.98
CA VAL A 79 0.22 16.73 -17.77
C VAL A 79 -0.01 17.29 -19.17
N THR A 80 -1.09 16.90 -19.84
CA THR A 80 -1.41 17.38 -21.20
C THR A 80 -1.60 18.90 -21.26
N ASP A 81 -2.24 19.47 -20.24
CA ASP A 81 -2.52 20.90 -20.16
C ASP A 81 -1.25 21.74 -19.90
N HIS A 82 -0.23 21.16 -19.27
CA HIS A 82 0.98 21.88 -18.86
C HIS A 82 2.23 21.53 -19.66
N GLN A 83 2.24 20.43 -20.41
CA GLN A 83 3.42 19.95 -21.14
C GLN A 83 3.98 20.99 -22.14
N SER A 84 3.12 21.86 -22.70
CA SER A 84 3.56 22.88 -23.66
C SER A 84 4.46 23.94 -23.01
N ASN A 85 4.35 24.11 -21.69
CA ASN A 85 5.13 25.07 -20.89
C ASN A 85 6.31 24.39 -20.19
N ASP A 86 6.47 23.08 -20.33
CA ASP A 86 7.58 22.34 -19.75
C ASP A 86 8.81 22.44 -20.68
N ALA A 87 9.80 23.20 -20.24
CA ALA A 87 11.04 23.42 -20.96
C ALA A 87 11.87 22.14 -21.18
N LEU A 88 11.65 21.08 -20.39
CA LEU A 88 12.33 19.79 -20.56
C LEU A 88 11.64 18.89 -21.59
N VAL A 89 10.36 19.14 -21.87
CA VAL A 89 9.58 18.38 -22.85
C VAL A 89 9.65 19.03 -24.23
N ILE A 90 9.36 20.33 -24.31
CA ILE A 90 9.31 21.07 -25.59
C ILE A 90 10.66 21.70 -25.95
N GLY A 91 11.52 21.92 -24.95
CA GLY A 91 12.71 22.74 -25.10
C GLY A 91 12.41 24.23 -24.89
N PHE A 92 13.48 25.01 -24.79
CA PHE A 92 13.38 26.47 -24.73
C PHE A 92 13.12 27.04 -26.13
N GLN A 93 12.20 27.99 -26.26
CA GLN A 93 11.88 28.64 -27.54
C GLN A 93 13.07 29.48 -28.05
N SER A 94 13.80 30.13 -27.15
CA SER A 94 15.07 30.76 -27.44
C SER A 94 16.18 30.18 -26.56
N PRO A 95 17.41 30.03 -27.08
CA PRO A 95 18.57 29.73 -26.23
C PRO A 95 18.75 30.76 -25.09
N LYS A 96 18.27 31.99 -25.25
CA LYS A 96 18.35 33.05 -24.22
C LYS A 96 17.43 32.80 -23.02
N ASP A 97 16.36 32.03 -23.19
CA ASP A 97 15.41 31.71 -22.11
C ASP A 97 15.97 30.65 -21.16
N ASN A 98 17.00 29.92 -21.60
CA ASN A 98 17.72 28.97 -20.76
C ASN A 98 18.76 29.71 -19.88
N PRO A 99 18.56 29.77 -18.55
CA PRO A 99 19.51 30.43 -17.64
C PRO A 99 20.89 29.77 -17.62
N PHE A 100 20.97 28.51 -18.04
CA PHE A 100 22.19 27.70 -18.07
C PHE A 100 22.88 27.68 -19.43
N ARG A 101 22.50 28.57 -20.36
CA ARG A 101 23.17 28.68 -21.65
C ARG A 101 24.58 29.27 -21.53
N ASP A 102 25.50 28.76 -22.34
CA ASP A 102 26.82 29.34 -22.53
C ASP A 102 26.75 30.82 -22.91
N LYS A 103 27.40 31.65 -22.10
CA LYS A 103 27.55 33.08 -22.38
C LYS A 103 28.36 33.23 -23.67
N GLN A 104 27.79 33.92 -24.66
CA GLN A 104 28.56 34.30 -25.85
C GLN A 104 29.66 35.26 -25.41
N LYS A 105 30.92 34.92 -25.72
CA LYS A 105 32.04 35.84 -25.51
C LYS A 105 31.84 37.02 -26.45
N CYS A 106 31.76 38.24 -25.92
CA CYS A 106 31.77 39.43 -26.76
C CYS A 106 33.18 39.59 -27.33
N SER A 107 33.36 39.42 -28.63
CA SER A 107 34.56 39.88 -29.33
C SER A 107 34.36 41.35 -29.64
N LEU A 108 35.01 42.23 -28.88
CA LEU A 108 35.20 43.62 -29.28
C LEU A 108 36.02 43.61 -30.58
N LEU A 109 35.43 44.14 -31.65
CA LEU A 109 36.08 44.40 -32.94
C LEU A 109 36.69 45.80 -32.94
#